data_AF-A0A7I9WC35-F1
#
_entry.id   AF-A0A7I9WC35-F1
#
_cell.length_a   1.000
_cell.length_b   1.000
_cell.length_c   1.000
_cell.angle_alpha   90.00
_cell.angle_beta   90.00
_cell.angle_gamma   90.00
#
_symmetry.space_group_name_H-M   'P 1'
#
loop_
_entity.id
_entity.type
_entity.pdbx_description
1 polymer ?
#
loop_
_entity_poly.entity_id
_entity_poly.type
_entity_poly.pdbx_seq_one_letter_code
_entity_poly.pdbx_strand_id
1 'polypeptide(L)'
;MQRGLTEPAALAAIDQACRRLRLPTIRAVLDEALAAANREQLSYQGFLAELLLAECDDRDRRSTIRRVKAAGFPRQKWLGDFDFDANPNINPATIHQLATGDWISRANRCA
;
A
#
# COMPACT_ATOMS: atom_id res chain seq x y z
N MET A 1 -2.92 5.65 31.64
CA MET A 1 -1.59 5.13 31.21
C MET A 1 -1.29 3.90 32.04
N GLN A 2 -1.40 2.70 31.46
CA GLN A 2 -1.10 1.45 32.18
C GLN A 2 0.41 1.39 32.44
N ARG A 3 0.83 1.77 33.65
CA ARG A 3 2.17 1.44 34.16
C ARG A 3 2.13 -0.02 34.61
N GLY A 4 3.00 -0.87 34.04
CA GLY A 4 3.19 -2.24 34.50
C GLY A 4 2.70 -3.35 33.55
N LEU A 5 2.60 -3.08 32.25
CA LEU A 5 2.36 -4.16 31.30
C LEU A 5 3.66 -4.94 31.10
N THR A 6 3.67 -6.23 31.45
CA THR A 6 4.77 -7.12 31.09
C THR A 6 4.88 -7.22 29.57
N GLU A 7 6.06 -7.49 29.03
CA GLU A 7 6.26 -7.59 27.58
C GLU A 7 5.29 -8.57 26.89
N PRO A 8 4.98 -9.77 27.45
CA PRO A 8 3.96 -10.65 26.89
C PRO A 8 2.56 -10.04 26.90
N ALA A 9 2.20 -9.30 27.96
CA ALA A 9 0.91 -8.62 28.05
C ALA A 9 0.82 -7.45 27.05
N ALA A 10 1.95 -6.78 26.76
CA ALA A 10 2.03 -5.75 25.73
C ALA A 10 1.83 -6.34 24.33
N LEU A 11 2.50 -7.45 24.00
CA LEU A 11 2.32 -8.14 22.72
C LEU A 11 0.86 -8.59 22.53
N ALA A 12 0.24 -9.16 23.57
CA ALA A 12 -1.18 -9.55 23.52
C ALA A 12 -2.11 -8.34 23.30
N ALA A 13 -1.84 -7.21 23.95
CA ALA A 13 -2.60 -5.98 23.76
C ALA A 13 -2.44 -5.43 22.32
N ILE A 14 -1.24 -5.50 21.75
CA ILE A 14 -0.97 -5.10 20.37
C ILE A 14 -1.73 -5.99 19.39
N ASP A 15 -1.72 -7.33 19.55
CA ASP A 15 -2.48 -8.24 18.68
C ASP A 15 -3.99 -7.93 18.72
N GLN A 16 -4.55 -7.75 19.91
CA GLN A 16 -5.95 -7.41 20.08
C GLN A 16 -6.30 -6.06 19.44
N ALA A 17 -5.45 -5.04 19.63
CA ALA A 17 -5.63 -3.73 19.01
C ALA A 17 -5.57 -3.83 17.48
N CYS A 18 -4.61 -4.59 16.92
CA CYS A 18 -4.49 -4.79 15.49
C CYS A 18 -5.71 -5.50 14.91
N ARG A 19 -6.28 -6.49 15.60
CA ARG A 19 -7.55 -7.13 15.18
C ARG A 19 -8.70 -6.13 15.17
N ARG A 20 -8.86 -5.34 16.24
CA ARG A 20 -9.95 -4.36 16.39
C ARG A 20 -9.87 -3.25 15.33
N LEU A 21 -8.68 -2.73 15.09
CA LEU A 21 -8.41 -1.65 14.14
C LEU A 21 -8.20 -2.13 12.70
N ARG A 22 -8.26 -3.45 12.49
CA ARG A 22 -8.03 -4.12 11.20
C ARG A 22 -6.67 -3.72 10.61
N LEU A 23 -5.60 -3.87 11.38
CA LEU A 23 -4.21 -3.63 10.96
C LEU A 23 -3.51 -4.98 10.67
N PRO A 24 -3.89 -5.70 9.60
CA PRO A 24 -3.38 -7.03 9.31
C PRO A 24 -1.89 -7.05 8.98
N THR A 25 -1.33 -5.98 8.42
CA THR A 25 0.09 -5.94 8.03
C THR A 25 0.95 -5.80 9.26
N ILE A 26 0.65 -4.82 10.13
CA ILE A 26 1.36 -4.66 11.42
C ILE A 26 1.31 -5.96 12.23
N ARG A 27 0.14 -6.60 12.32
CA ARG A 27 -0.01 -7.88 13.03
C ARG A 27 0.88 -8.98 12.45
N ALA A 28 1.08 -9.00 11.13
CA ALA A 28 1.87 -10.03 10.46
C ALA A 28 3.38 -9.80 10.60
N VAL A 29 3.83 -8.54 10.72
CA VAL A 29 5.25 -8.17 10.70
C VAL A 29 5.81 -7.73 12.05
N LEU A 30 4.98 -7.72 13.11
CA LEU A 30 5.35 -7.17 14.41
C LEU A 30 6.64 -7.77 14.97
N ASP A 31 6.79 -9.10 14.94
CA ASP A 31 7.97 -9.78 15.50
C ASP A 31 9.25 -9.42 14.74
N GLU A 32 9.17 -9.34 13.41
CA GLU A 32 10.28 -8.92 12.56
C GLU A 32 10.63 -7.45 12.79
N ALA A 33 9.63 -6.59 12.89
CA ALA A 33 9.81 -5.17 13.15
C ALA A 33 10.44 -4.90 14.53
N LEU A 34 10.06 -5.67 15.56
CA LEU A 34 10.67 -5.59 16.89
C LEU A 34 12.14 -6.03 16.86
N ALA A 35 12.45 -7.11 16.14
CA ALA A 35 13.83 -7.56 15.97
C ALA A 35 14.68 -6.53 15.21
N ALA A 36 14.13 -5.93 14.15
CA ALA A 36 14.78 -4.87 13.38
C ALA A 36 15.02 -3.62 14.23
N ALA A 37 14.01 -3.14 14.96
CA ALA A 37 14.12 -1.98 15.84
C ALA A 37 15.21 -2.14 16.90
N ASN A 38 15.33 -3.34 17.50
CA ASN A 38 16.39 -3.65 18.45
C ASN A 38 17.78 -3.68 17.82
N ARG A 39 17.91 -4.25 16.62
CA ARG A 39 19.18 -4.33 15.90
C ARG A 39 19.66 -2.96 15.41
N GLU A 40 18.73 -2.15 14.91
CA GLU A 40 19.00 -0.87 14.25
C GLU A 40 18.88 0.32 15.19
N GLN A 41 18.53 0.07 16.46
CA GLN A 41 18.38 1.08 17.51
C GLN A 41 17.43 2.21 17.09
N LEU A 42 16.30 1.83 16.49
CA LEU A 42 15.30 2.78 16.03
C LEU A 42 14.73 3.58 17.21
N SER A 43 14.55 4.89 17.00
CA SER A 43 13.76 5.70 17.92
C SER A 43 12.30 5.21 17.96
N TYR A 44 11.59 5.47 19.05
CA TYR A 44 10.17 5.12 19.16
C TYR A 44 9.34 5.72 18.02
N GLN A 45 9.65 6.96 17.62
CA GLN A 45 9.00 7.61 16.48
C GLN A 45 9.31 6.88 15.17
N GLY A 46 10.56 6.46 14.95
CA GLY A 46 10.98 5.73 13.76
C GLY A 46 10.29 4.37 13.64
N PHE A 47 10.32 3.57 14.71
CA PHE A 47 9.65 2.28 14.76
C PHE A 47 8.14 2.38 14.47
N LEU A 48 7.46 3.34 15.11
CA LEU A 48 6.03 3.54 14.89
C LEU A 48 5.74 4.00 13.45
N ALA A 49 6.58 4.87 12.89
CA ALA A 49 6.43 5.34 11.52
C ALA A 49 6.58 4.18 10.51
N GLU A 50 7.57 3.32 10.67
CA GLU A 50 7.79 2.17 9.79
C GLU A 50 6.60 1.21 9.79
N LEU A 51 6.09 0.85 10.98
CA LEU A 51 4.91 -0.02 11.09
C LEU A 51 3.68 0.57 10.40
N LEU A 52 3.42 1.86 10.60
CA LEU A 52 2.28 2.54 10.00
C LEU A 52 2.42 2.70 8.49
N LEU A 53 3.63 3.01 8.00
CA LEU A 53 3.90 3.10 6.57
C LEU A 53 3.73 1.73 5.88
N ALA A 54 4.26 0.66 6.47
CA ALA A 54 4.06 -0.70 5.95
C ALA A 54 2.57 -1.08 5.84
N GLU A 55 1.75 -0.70 6.84
CA GLU A 55 0.30 -0.91 6.79
C GLU A 55 -0.38 -0.09 5.68
N CYS A 56 -0.01 1.18 5.52
CA CYS A 56 -0.54 2.04 4.47
C CYS A 56 -0.19 1.49 3.08
N ASP A 57 1.08 1.17 2.84
CA ASP A 57 1.58 0.69 1.56
C ASP A 57 0.88 -0.59 1.13
N ASP A 58 0.74 -1.56 2.04
CA ASP A 58 0.08 -2.82 1.69
C ASP A 58 -1.44 -2.67 1.54
N ARG A 59 -2.08 -1.74 2.27
CA ARG A 59 -3.50 -1.37 2.03
C ARG A 59 -3.70 -0.75 0.66
N ASP A 60 -2.83 0.16 0.25
CA ASP A 60 -2.89 0.82 -1.06
C ASP A 60 -2.65 -0.18 -2.19
N ARG A 61 -1.69 -1.09 -2.01
CA ARG A 61 -1.45 -2.21 -2.91
C ARG A 61 -2.69 -3.10 -3.05
N ARG A 62 -3.27 -3.57 -1.94
CA ARG A 62 -4.48 -4.43 -1.95
C ARG A 62 -5.69 -3.71 -2.54
N SER A 63 -5.87 -2.43 -2.22
CA SER A 63 -6.94 -1.58 -2.76
C SER A 63 -6.83 -1.46 -4.28
N THR A 64 -5.62 -1.25 -4.79
CA THR A 64 -5.32 -1.19 -6.22
C THR A 64 -5.62 -2.51 -6.93
N ILE A 65 -5.11 -3.63 -6.42
CA ILE A 65 -5.39 -4.97 -6.97
C ILE A 65 -6.89 -5.27 -6.98
N ARG A 66 -7.60 -4.92 -5.89
CA ARG A 66 -9.05 -5.12 -5.79
C ARG A 66 -9.81 -4.28 -6.82
N ARG A 67 -9.43 -3.01 -7.01
CA ARG A 67 -10.05 -2.12 -8.02
C ARG A 67 -9.83 -2.65 -9.44
N VAL A 68 -8.62 -3.12 -9.77
CA VAL A 68 -8.35 -3.73 -11.08
C VAL A 68 -9.18 -4.99 -11.29
N LYS A 69 -9.29 -5.88 -10.29
CA LYS A 69 -10.16 -7.06 -10.38
C LYS A 69 -11.64 -6.68 -10.52
N ALA A 70 -12.11 -5.69 -9.77
CA ALA A 70 -13.51 -5.25 -9.79
C ALA A 70 -13.91 -4.60 -11.13
N ALA A 71 -12.96 -4.04 -11.88
CA ALA A 71 -13.21 -3.48 -13.20
C ALA A 71 -13.56 -4.53 -14.27
N GLY A 72 -13.39 -5.83 -13.99
CA GLY A 72 -13.87 -6.91 -14.86
C GLY A 72 -13.20 -6.98 -16.23
N PHE A 73 -11.95 -6.50 -16.35
CA PHE A 73 -11.23 -6.52 -17.61
C PHE A 73 -11.11 -7.97 -18.17
N PRO A 74 -11.48 -8.21 -19.44
CA PRO A 74 -11.43 -9.56 -20.04
C PRO A 74 -10.04 -10.20 -20.06
N ARG A 75 -8.99 -9.37 -20.04
CA ARG A 75 -7.58 -9.76 -19.93
C ARG A 75 -6.86 -8.76 -19.03
N GLN A 76 -5.95 -9.24 -18.19
CA GLN A 76 -4.98 -8.35 -17.52
C GLN A 76 -3.96 -7.89 -18.55
N LYS A 77 -4.24 -6.77 -19.21
CA LYS A 77 -3.27 -6.06 -20.04
C LYS A 77 -2.93 -4.75 -19.34
N TRP A 78 -1.66 -4.52 -19.11
CA TRP A 78 -1.17 -3.26 -18.57
C TRP A 78 -0.87 -2.33 -19.73
N LEU A 79 -0.93 -1.02 -19.48
CA LEU A 79 -0.57 -0.04 -20.50
C LEU A 79 0.92 -0.15 -20.88
N GLY A 80 1.76 -0.66 -19.96
CA GLY A 80 3.17 -0.98 -20.24
C GLY A 80 3.38 -2.20 -21.14
N ASP A 81 2.35 -3.04 -21.33
CA ASP A 81 2.40 -4.18 -22.25
C ASP A 81 2.04 -3.77 -23.69
N PHE A 82 1.86 -2.47 -23.96
CA PHE A 82 1.48 -1.99 -25.28
C PHE A 82 2.68 -2.04 -26.23
N ASP A 83 2.60 -2.93 -27.21
CA ASP A 83 3.57 -3.02 -28.31
C ASP A 83 3.28 -1.92 -29.34
N PHE A 84 4.12 -0.89 -29.37
CA PHE A 84 4.01 0.21 -30.31
C PHE A 84 4.51 -0.16 -31.71
N ASP A 85 5.35 -1.18 -31.84
CA ASP A 85 5.86 -1.66 -33.13
C ASP A 85 4.78 -2.45 -33.88
N ALA A 86 3.83 -3.05 -33.15
CA ALA A 86 2.67 -3.71 -33.74
C ALA A 86 1.72 -2.77 -34.51
N ASN A 87 1.76 -1.46 -34.24
CA ASN A 87 1.01 -0.47 -35.02
C ASN A 87 1.73 0.90 -35.10
N PRO A 88 2.49 1.15 -36.19
CA PRO A 88 3.27 2.38 -36.33
C PRO A 88 2.45 3.66 -36.50
N ASN A 89 1.12 3.56 -36.69
CA ASN A 89 0.23 4.72 -36.75
C ASN A 89 -0.09 5.31 -35.37
N ILE A 90 0.25 4.62 -34.29
CA ILE A 90 0.00 5.08 -32.92
C ILE A 90 1.24 5.81 -32.42
N ASN A 91 1.12 7.11 -32.17
CA ASN A 91 2.19 7.89 -31.55
C ASN A 91 2.36 7.50 -30.08
N PRO A 92 3.51 6.93 -29.66
CA PRO A 92 3.74 6.52 -28.28
C PRO A 92 3.60 7.69 -27.29
N ALA A 93 4.04 8.90 -27.68
CA ALA A 93 3.97 10.07 -26.82
C ALA A 93 2.52 10.42 -26.41
N THR A 94 1.56 10.23 -27.31
CA THR A 94 0.14 10.45 -27.01
C THR A 94 -0.38 9.43 -26.00
N ILE A 95 -0.02 8.15 -26.15
CA ILE A 95 -0.41 7.10 -25.20
C ILE A 95 0.20 7.36 -23.82
N HIS A 96 1.48 7.73 -23.76
CA HIS A 96 2.14 8.10 -22.50
C HIS A 96 1.50 9.34 -21.84
N GLN A 97 1.07 10.33 -22.61
CA GLN A 97 0.34 11.48 -22.07
C GLN A 97 -1.03 11.08 -21.51
N LEU A 98 -1.77 10.20 -22.18
CA LEU A 98 -3.05 9.71 -21.67
C LEU A 98 -2.89 8.83 -20.43
N ALA A 99 -1.76 8.10 -20.33
CA ALA A 99 -1.41 7.25 -19.20
C ALA A 99 -1.33 8.00 -17.87
N THR A 100 -0.97 9.29 -17.89
CA THR A 100 -0.88 10.10 -16.66
C THR A 100 -2.23 10.29 -15.99
N GLY A 101 -3.33 10.15 -16.74
CA GLY A 101 -4.69 10.33 -16.21
C GLY A 101 -5.07 11.78 -15.92
N ASP A 102 -4.25 12.77 -16.28
CA ASP A 102 -4.49 14.20 -16.00
C ASP A 102 -5.84 14.70 -16.54
N TRP A 103 -6.29 14.11 -17.66
CA TRP A 103 -7.57 14.43 -18.28
C TRP A 103 -8.77 14.05 -17.40
N ILE A 104 -8.67 12.99 -16.57
CA ILE A 104 -9.72 12.59 -15.62
C ILE A 104 -9.85 13.63 -14.52
N SER A 105 -8.72 14.08 -13.96
CA SER A 105 -8.65 15.11 -12.93
C SER A 105 -9.14 16.49 -13.43
N ARG A 106 -9.02 16.77 -14.73
CA ARG A 106 -9.59 17.98 -15.35
C ARG A 106 -11.10 17.85 -15.55
N ALA A 107 -11.59 16.71 -16.00
CA ALA A 107 -13.02 16.47 -16.22
C ALA A 107 -13.84 16.57 -14.91
N ASN A 108 -13.30 16.05 -13.80
CA ASN A 108 -13.97 16.09 -12.48
C ASN A 108 -14.02 17.48 -11.83
N ARG A 109 -13.38 18.51 -12.40
CA ARG A 109 -13.41 19.89 -11.86
C ARG A 109 -14.51 20.76 -12.44
N CYS A 110 -15.24 20.26 -13.43
CA CYS A 110 -16.33 20.98 -14.08
C CYS A 110 -17.73 20.51 -13.62
N ALA A 111 -17.82 19.77 -12.51
CA ALA A 111 -19.07 19.33 -11.89
C ALA A 111 -19.32 20.07 -10.58
#